data_AF-A0A5J4ST82-F1
#
_entry.id   AF-A0A5J4ST82-F1
#
_cell.length_a   1.000
_cell.length_b   1.000
_cell.length_c   1.000
_cell.angle_alpha   90.00
_cell.angle_beta   90.00
_cell.angle_gamma   90.00
#
_symmetry.space_group_name_H-M   'P 1'
#
loop_
_entity.id
_entity.type
_entity.pdbx_description
1 polymer ?
#
loop_
_entity_poly.entity_id
_entity_poly.type
_entity_poly.pdbx_seq_one_letter_code
_entity_poly.pdbx_strand_id
1 'polypeptide(L)' 'MTITYYADGSLTDVLQVANEIYAETGMLPEKIITDKKEEVRFEKKEYHLLRKGIIDDETYIANNLL' A
#
# COMPACT_ATOMS: atom_id res chain seq x y z
N MET A 1 -7.15 17.30 -3.65
CA MET A 1 -5.72 17.28 -4.01
C MET A 1 -5.32 15.83 -3.95
N THR A 2 -5.09 15.22 -5.10
CA THR A 2 -4.80 13.78 -5.19
C THR A 2 -3.30 13.60 -5.08
N ILE A 3 -2.86 12.81 -4.10
CA ILE A 3 -1.44 12.51 -3.90
C ILE A 3 -1.17 11.12 -4.46
N THR A 4 -0.40 11.04 -5.54
CA THR A 4 0.01 9.78 -6.17
C THR A 4 1.46 9.52 -5.80
N TYR A 5 1.72 8.47 -5.01
CA TYR A 5 3.06 8.05 -4.63
C TYR A 5 3.59 7.02 -5.62
N TYR A 6 4.67 7.37 -6.32
CA TYR A 6 5.52 6.43 -7.03
C TYR A 6 6.82 6.30 -6.24
N ALA A 7 7.08 5.12 -5.68
CA ALA A 7 8.35 4.82 -5.05
C ALA A 7 8.93 3.58 -5.72
N ASP A 8 10.17 3.71 -6.19
CA ASP A 8 10.99 2.65 -6.80
C ASP A 8 11.54 1.71 -5.70
N GLY A 9 10.64 1.18 -4.89
CA GLY A 9 10.90 0.41 -3.67
C GLY A 9 9.93 -0.76 -3.53
N SER A 10 10.19 -1.65 -2.58
CA SER A 10 9.32 -2.82 -2.35
C SER A 10 7.90 -2.36 -2.01
N LEU A 11 6.88 -3.16 -2.33
CA LEU A 11 5.48 -2.87 -1.99
C LEU A 11 5.33 -2.49 -0.50
N THR A 12 6.09 -3.18 0.36
CA THR A 12 6.14 -2.93 1.79
C THR A 12 6.60 -1.51 2.13
N ASP A 13 7.58 -0.95 1.43
CA ASP A 13 8.07 0.42 1.65
C ASP A 13 6.97 1.44 1.33
N VAL A 14 6.26 1.25 0.21
CA VAL A 14 5.17 2.16 -0.21
C VAL A 14 4.01 2.11 0.78
N LEU A 15 3.66 0.90 1.24
CA LEU A 15 2.63 0.71 2.26
C LEU A 15 3.04 1.29 3.62
N GLN A 16 4.32 1.23 3.97
CA GLN A 16 4.83 1.85 5.18
C GLN A 16 4.67 3.37 5.12
N VAL A 17 5.10 4.00 4.02
CA VAL A 17 4.94 5.45 3.82
C VAL A 17 3.46 5.85 3.85
N ALA A 18 2.58 5.09 3.18
CA ALA A 18 1.14 5.32 3.23
C ALA A 18 0.58 5.24 4.67
N ASN A 19 1.06 4.29 5.47
CA ASN A 19 0.68 4.15 6.87
C ASN A 19 1.20 5.30 7.75
N GLU A 20 2.42 5.81 7.50
CA GLU A 20 2.99 6.95 8.21
C GLU A 20 2.21 8.24 7.92
N ILE A 21 1.92 8.51 6.65
CA ILE A 21 1.07 9.64 6.25
C ILE A 21 -0.31 9.55 6.91
N TYR A 22 -0.91 8.36 6.92
CA TYR A 22 -2.19 8.15 7.60
C TYR A 22 -2.11 8.43 9.11
N ALA A 23 -1.02 8.00 9.76
CA ALA A 23 -0.83 8.23 11.18
C ALA A 23 -0.65 9.72 11.51
N GLU A 24 0.00 10.50 10.64
CA GLU A 24 0.24 11.92 10.83
C GLU A 24 -0.94 12.81 10.42
N THR A 25 -1.62 12.46 9.32
CA THR A 25 -2.60 13.33 8.66
C THR A 25 -4.04 12.82 8.74
N GLY A 26 -4.24 11.54 9.08
CA GLY A 26 -5.53 10.86 8.98
C GLY A 26 -5.99 10.60 7.54
N MET A 27 -5.17 10.93 6.53
CA MET A 27 -5.51 10.76 5.11
C MET A 27 -4.90 9.48 4.55
N LEU A 28 -5.63 8.81 3.66
CA LEU A 28 -5.15 7.66 2.90
C LEU A 28 -4.89 8.05 1.44
N PRO A 29 -3.88 7.45 0.79
CA PRO A 29 -3.72 7.61 -0.65
C PRO A 29 -4.93 7.02 -1.38
N GLU A 30 -5.34 7.66 -2.48
CA GLU A 30 -6.45 7.16 -3.31
C GLU A 30 -6.12 5.80 -3.94
N LYS A 31 -4.86 5.64 -4.38
CA LYS A 31 -4.31 4.41 -4.94
C LYS A 31 -2.79 4.35 -4.79
N ILE A 32 -2.28 3.13 -4.77
CA ILE A 32 -0.86 2.80 -4.81
C ILE A 32 -0.60 2.13 -6.16
N ILE A 33 0.50 2.49 -6.82
CA ILE A 33 0.89 1.88 -8.09
C ILE A 33 2.12 1.01 -7.87
N THR A 34 1.99 -0.29 -8.16
CA THR A 34 3.09 -1.26 -8.01
C THR A 34 4.13 -1.13 -9.14
N ASP A 35 5.26 -1.79 -8.99
CA ASP A 35 6.28 -1.96 -10.02
C ASP A 35 5.73 -2.60 -11.32
N LYS A 36 4.76 -3.51 -11.17
CA LYS A 36 4.02 -4.14 -12.27
C LYS A 36 2.90 -3.25 -12.84
N LYS A 37 2.81 -1.98 -12.41
CA LYS A 37 1.77 -1.00 -12.79
C LYS A 37 0.35 -1.41 -12.39
N GLU A 38 0.20 -2.21 -11.35
CA GLU A 38 -1.10 -2.55 -10.79
C GLU A 38 -1.57 -1.42 -9.88
N GLU A 39 -2.86 -1.10 -9.93
CA GLU A 39 -3.46 -0.12 -9.04
C GLU A 39 -4.08 -0.84 -7.84
N VAL A 40 -3.61 -0.50 -6.65
CA VAL A 40 -3.93 -1.20 -5.41
C VAL A 40 -4.44 -0.21 -4.38
N ARG A 41 -5.50 -0.58 -3.66
CA ARG A 41 -5.99 0.18 -2.51
C ARG A 41 -5.11 -0.06 -1.29
N PHE A 42 -4.84 0.99 -0.51
CA PHE A 42 -4.26 0.81 0.81
C PHE A 42 -5.31 0.26 1.78
N GLU A 43 -5.09 -0.96 2.29
CA GLU A 43 -5.91 -1.57 3.33
C GLU A 43 -5.06 -1.83 4.58
N LYS A 44 -5.36 -1.11 5.65
CA LYS A 44 -4.53 -1.12 6.87
C LYS A 44 -4.47 -2.51 7.49
N LYS A 45 -5.59 -3.24 7.48
CA LYS A 45 -5.65 -4.58 8.07
C LYS A 45 -4.72 -5.53 7.32
N GLU A 46 -4.75 -5.52 5.99
CA GLU A 46 -3.93 -6.40 5.17
C GLU A 46 -2.46 -6.00 5.21
N TYR A 47 -2.15 -4.70 5.27
CA TYR A 47 -0.77 -4.25 5.48
C TYR A 47 -0.18 -4.82 6.78
N HIS A 48 -0.98 -4.93 7.85
CA HIS A 48 -0.52 -5.53 9.11
C HIS A 48 -0.32 -7.05 8.99
N LEU A 49 -1.09 -7.74 8.13
CA LEU A 49 -0.89 -9.16 7.84
C LEU A 49 0.37 -9.38 7.01
N LEU A 50 0.59 -8.52 6.00
CA LEU A 50 1.77 -8.52 5.15
C LEU A 50 3.04 -8.31 5.98
N ARG A 51 3.05 -7.28 6.83
CA ARG A 51 4.19 -6.98 7.73
C ARG A 51 4.49 -8.13 8.72
N LYS A 52 3.48 -8.93 9.07
CA LYS A 52 3.65 -10.11 9.93
C LYS A 52 4.08 -11.37 9.15
N GLY A 53 4.18 -11.29 7.83
CA GLY A 53 4.46 -12.44 6.95
C GLY A 53 3.33 -13.48 6.93
N ILE A 54 2.09 -13.08 7.26
CA ILE A 54 0.92 -13.96 7.21
C ILE A 54 0.41 -14.07 5.77
N ILE A 55 0.52 -12.98 5.02
CA ILE A 55 0.28 -12.91 3.57
C ILE A 55 1.55 -12.38 2.91
N ASP A 56 1.71 -12.64 1.61
CA ASP A 56 2.79 -12.12 0.79
C ASP A 56 2.32 -10.94 -0.08
N ASP A 57 3.26 -10.30 -0.78
CA ASP A 57 2.99 -9.15 -1.65
C ASP A 57 1.96 -9.50 -2.73
N GLU A 58 2.03 -10.69 -3.32
CA GLU A 58 1.11 -11.14 -4.38
C GLU A 58 -0.32 -11.30 -3.84
N THR A 59 -0.48 -11.87 -2.65
CA THR A 59 -1.77 -12.01 -1.98
C THR A 59 -2.35 -10.64 -1.61
N TYR A 60 -1.52 -9.73 -1.10
CA TYR A 60 -1.95 -8.35 -0.79
C TYR A 60 -2.45 -7.63 -2.05
N ILE A 61 -1.68 -7.71 -3.15
CA ILE A 61 -2.05 -7.08 -4.43
C ILE A 61 -3.37 -7.68 -4.93
N ALA A 62 -3.50 -9.00 -4.93
CA ALA A 62 -4.70 -9.69 -5.42
C ALA A 62 -5.97 -9.31 -4.65
N ASN A 63 -5.88 -9.15 -3.33
CA ASN A 63 -7.02 -8.80 -2.49
C ASN A 63 -7.44 -7.33 -2.60
N ASN A 64 -6.50 -6.44 -2.94
CA ASN A 64 -6.72 -4.99 -2.92
C ASN A 64 -6.63 -4.35 -4.31
N LEU A 65 -6.65 -5.16 -5.37
CA LEU A 65 -6.67 -4.68 -6.75
C LEU A 65 -7.91 -3.79 -6.98
N LEU A 66 -7.72 -2.68 -7.68
CA LEU A 66 -8.78 -1.75 -8.08
C LEU A 66 -9.39 -2.07 -9.45
#